data_AF-A0A1U7LRW7-F1
#
_entry.id   AF-A0A1U7LRW7-F1
#
_cell.length_a   1.000
_cell.length_b   1.000
_cell.length_c   1.000
_cell.angle_alpha   90.00
_cell.angle_beta   90.00
_cell.angle_gamma   90.00
#
_symmetry.space_group_name_H-M   'P 1'
#
loop_
_entity.id
_entity.type
_entity.pdbx_description
1 polymer ?
#
loop_
_entity_poly.entity_id
_entity_poly.type
_entity_poly.pdbx_seq_one_letter_code
_entity_poly.pdbx_strand_id
1 'polypeptide(L)'
;MAARNRNRQSMASDINEENALWTSTMQELRRLPELYSSAGKIAQEANDIQHSLDLIMDLNTVRKLEDVYLEGIDIAKTEQMILNQAQESLDILIALRQATEMGTGALEMKRKKRKAEETVIDTPVTKHKKQRRHFLLKNIN
;
A
#
# COMPACT_ATOMS: atom_id res chain seq x y z
N MET A 1 7.75 -24.10 -30.21
CA MET A 1 8.34 -23.08 -29.31
C MET A 1 7.29 -22.02 -28.99
N ALA A 2 6.63 -22.10 -27.83
CA ALA A 2 5.61 -21.12 -27.41
C ALA A 2 5.92 -20.66 -25.98
N ALA A 3 6.64 -19.54 -25.86
CA ALA A 3 6.98 -18.95 -24.57
C ALA A 3 7.04 -17.43 -24.67
N ARG A 4 5.90 -16.78 -24.98
CA ARG A 4 5.80 -15.31 -25.01
C ARG A 4 4.35 -14.88 -24.73
N ASN A 5 3.84 -15.08 -23.52
CA ASN A 5 2.67 -14.31 -23.06
C ASN A 5 2.42 -14.19 -21.54
N ARG A 6 3.26 -14.74 -20.67
CA ARG A 6 2.97 -14.75 -19.22
C ARG A 6 3.12 -13.38 -18.52
N ASN A 7 3.91 -12.46 -19.08
CA ASN A 7 4.28 -11.23 -18.37
C ASN A 7 3.28 -10.07 -18.50
N ARG A 8 2.26 -10.19 -19.35
CA ARG A 8 1.18 -9.17 -19.48
C ARG A 8 -0.05 -9.52 -18.66
N GLN A 9 -0.26 -10.80 -18.32
CA GLN A 9 -1.41 -11.24 -17.55
C GLN A 9 -1.29 -10.94 -16.05
N SER A 10 -0.08 -10.95 -15.46
CA SER A 10 0.04 -10.66 -14.02
C SER A 10 -0.28 -9.21 -13.69
N MET A 11 0.29 -8.25 -14.44
CA MET A 11 0.07 -6.81 -14.19
C MET A 11 -1.41 -6.40 -14.31
N ALA A 12 -2.17 -7.03 -15.23
CA ALA A 12 -3.60 -6.74 -15.38
C ALA A 12 -4.45 -7.34 -14.24
N SER A 13 -4.01 -8.46 -13.66
CA SER A 13 -4.62 -9.04 -12.46
C SER A 13 -4.36 -8.15 -11.24
N ASP A 14 -3.11 -7.71 -11.07
CA ASP A 14 -2.68 -6.88 -9.93
C ASP A 14 -3.43 -5.53 -9.91
N ILE A 15 -3.61 -4.89 -11.07
CA ILE A 15 -4.38 -3.64 -11.21
C ILE A 15 -5.87 -3.85 -10.86
N ASN A 16 -6.44 -5.01 -11.17
CA ASN A 16 -7.83 -5.29 -10.84
C ASN A 16 -8.02 -5.52 -9.33
N GLU A 17 -7.07 -6.19 -8.67
CA GLU A 17 -7.08 -6.39 -7.22
C GLU A 17 -6.88 -5.07 -6.47
N GLU A 18 -5.96 -4.22 -6.93
CA GLU A 18 -5.74 -2.88 -6.38
C GLU A 18 -7.02 -2.02 -6.45
N ASN A 19 -7.69 -2.00 -7.61
CA ASN A 19 -8.94 -1.27 -7.80
C ASN A 19 -10.09 -1.83 -6.95
N ALA A 20 -10.17 -3.16 -6.79
CA ALA A 20 -11.18 -3.80 -5.95
C ALA A 20 -10.98 -3.43 -4.46
N LEU A 21 -9.75 -3.54 -3.96
CA LEU A 21 -9.39 -3.16 -2.58
C LEU A 21 -9.67 -1.68 -2.31
N TRP A 22 -9.26 -0.80 -3.23
CA TRP A 22 -9.54 0.63 -3.12
C TRP A 22 -11.04 0.93 -3.08
N THR A 23 -11.80 0.33 -4.00
CA THR A 23 -13.25 0.54 -4.08
C THR A 23 -13.95 0.07 -2.81
N SER A 24 -13.60 -1.12 -2.31
CA SER A 24 -14.14 -1.66 -1.06
C SER A 24 -13.82 -0.74 0.13
N THR A 25 -12.56 -0.31 0.25
CA THR A 25 -12.11 0.58 1.33
C THR A 25 -12.88 1.90 1.31
N MET A 26 -13.04 2.52 0.14
CA MET A 26 -13.80 3.77 0.00
C MET A 26 -15.28 3.58 0.34
N GLN A 27 -15.88 2.44 -0.01
CA GLN A 27 -17.27 2.14 0.31
C GLN A 27 -17.49 1.98 1.82
N GLU A 28 -16.56 1.33 2.52
CA GLU A 28 -16.66 1.16 3.97
C GLU A 28 -16.43 2.48 4.72
N LEU A 29 -15.41 3.25 4.34
CA LEU A 29 -15.16 4.57 4.93
C LEU A 29 -16.32 5.55 4.71
N ARG A 30 -17.08 5.39 3.61
CA ARG A 30 -18.28 6.20 3.34
C ARG A 30 -19.40 5.99 4.37
N ARG A 31 -19.37 4.90 5.14
CA ARG A 31 -20.34 4.61 6.21
C ARG A 31 -20.01 5.33 7.52
N LEU A 32 -18.77 5.80 7.71
CA LEU A 32 -18.35 6.47 8.94
C LEU A 32 -19.22 7.69 9.32
N PRO A 33 -19.61 8.59 8.39
CA PRO A 33 -20.48 9.71 8.73
C PRO A 33 -21.83 9.29 9.31
N GLU A 34 -22.39 8.18 8.83
CA GLU A 34 -23.65 7.63 9.36
C GLU A 34 -23.45 7.11 10.79
N LEU A 35 -22.34 6.40 11.04
CA LEU A 35 -21.97 5.95 12.39
C LEU A 35 -21.74 7.13 13.34
N TYR A 36 -21.04 8.19 12.91
CA TYR A 36 -20.86 9.40 13.72
C TYR A 36 -22.19 10.09 14.03
N SER A 37 -23.11 10.14 13.07
CA SER A 37 -24.45 10.68 13.32
C SER A 37 -25.20 9.87 14.37
N SER A 38 -25.14 8.53 14.28
CA SER A 38 -25.76 7.64 15.25
C SER A 38 -25.11 7.75 16.64
N ALA A 39 -23.78 7.78 16.71
CA ALA A 39 -23.05 8.00 17.96
C ALA A 39 -23.42 9.34 18.61
N GLY A 40 -23.59 10.40 17.81
CA GLY A 40 -24.05 11.69 18.30
C GLY A 40 -25.45 11.65 18.92
N LYS A 41 -26.37 10.89 18.33
CA LYS A 41 -27.72 10.68 18.90
C LYS A 41 -27.67 9.92 20.21
N ILE A 42 -26.89 8.83 20.28
CA ILE A 42 -26.70 8.05 21.51
C ILE A 42 -26.10 8.92 22.62
N ALA A 43 -25.08 9.73 22.30
CA ALA A 43 -24.47 10.63 23.28
C ALA A 43 -25.47 11.67 23.80
N GLN A 44 -26.34 12.19 22.93
CA GLN A 44 -27.40 13.11 23.34
C GLN A 44 -28.44 12.42 24.22
N GLU A 45 -28.89 11.23 23.84
CA GLU A 45 -29.85 10.44 24.62
C GLU A 45 -29.29 10.04 25.98
N ALA A 46 -28.03 9.62 26.05
CA ALA A 46 -27.35 9.33 27.31
C ALA A 46 -27.31 10.55 28.23
N ASN A 47 -27.03 11.75 27.70
CA ASN A 47 -27.04 12.98 28.47
C ASN A 47 -28.45 13.33 28.99
N ASP A 48 -29.48 13.16 28.18
CA ASP A 48 -30.87 13.43 28.58
C ASP A 48 -31.33 12.48 29.70
N ILE A 49 -30.96 11.19 29.61
CA ILE A 49 -31.23 10.20 30.65
C ILE A 49 -30.42 10.49 31.92
N GLN A 50 -29.15 10.86 31.79
CA GLN A 50 -28.30 11.24 32.91
C GLN A 50 -28.87 12.44 33.66
N HIS A 51 -29.30 13.49 32.95
CA HIS A 51 -29.99 14.63 33.56
C HIS A 51 -31.27 14.23 34.30
N SER A 52 -32.00 13.25 33.76
CA SER A 52 -33.20 12.72 34.44
C SER A 52 -32.84 11.97 35.74
N LEU A 53 -31.73 11.22 35.75
CA LEU A 53 -31.22 10.54 36.95
C LEU A 53 -30.74 11.49 38.04
N ASP A 54 -30.13 12.61 37.66
CA ASP A 54 -29.67 13.64 38.60
C ASP A 54 -30.85 14.26 39.37
N LEU A 55 -32.05 14.29 38.77
CA LEU A 55 -33.28 14.78 39.40
C LEU A 55 -33.94 13.71 40.28
N ILE A 56 -34.05 12.49 39.77
CA ILE A 56 -34.72 11.37 40.45
C ILE A 56 -33.97 10.08 40.13
N MET A 57 -33.39 9.47 41.16
CA MET A 57 -32.74 8.17 41.03
C MET A 57 -33.80 7.06 40.93
N ASP A 58 -34.03 6.56 39.72
CA ASP A 58 -34.94 5.44 39.42
C ASP A 58 -34.18 4.29 38.74
N LEU A 59 -34.45 3.06 39.19
CA LEU A 59 -33.78 1.85 38.69
C LEU A 59 -34.06 1.62 37.20
N ASN A 60 -35.26 1.95 36.71
CA ASN A 60 -35.57 1.77 35.29
C ASN A 60 -34.79 2.76 34.42
N THR A 61 -34.63 4.00 34.89
CA THR A 61 -33.81 5.01 34.21
C THR A 61 -32.33 4.61 34.17
N VAL A 62 -31.81 4.00 35.24
CA VAL A 62 -30.43 3.46 35.26
C VAL A 62 -30.25 2.35 34.23
N ARG A 63 -31.22 1.41 34.13
CA ARG A 63 -31.17 0.35 33.11
C ARG A 63 -31.23 0.90 31.68
N LYS A 64 -32.07 1.89 31.43
CA LYS A 64 -32.10 2.55 30.11
C LYS A 64 -30.76 3.21 29.77
N LEU A 65 -30.12 3.84 30.76
CA LEU A 65 -28.80 4.43 30.55
C LEU A 65 -27.75 3.36 30.22
N GLU A 66 -27.78 2.21 30.90
CA GLU A 66 -26.95 1.05 30.59
C GLU A 66 -27.16 0.57 29.15
N ASP A 67 -28.42 0.40 28.72
CA ASP A 67 -28.76 -0.01 27.36
C ASP A 67 -28.21 0.96 26.30
N VAL A 68 -28.35 2.28 26.53
CA VAL A 68 -27.84 3.32 25.62
C VAL A 68 -26.31 3.32 25.55
N TYR A 69 -25.63 3.13 26.68
CA TYR A 69 -24.17 2.98 26.68
C TYR A 69 -23.70 1.71 25.95
N LEU A 70 -24.41 0.59 26.11
CA LEU A 70 -24.12 -0.64 25.38
C LEU A 70 -24.27 -0.44 23.87
N GLU A 71 -25.33 0.24 23.43
CA GLU A 71 -25.50 0.60 22.02
C GLU A 71 -24.34 1.48 21.52
N GLY A 72 -23.93 2.48 22.32
CA GLY A 72 -22.78 3.33 22.00
C GLY A 72 -21.46 2.56 21.87
N ILE A 73 -21.25 1.58 22.74
CA ILE A 73 -20.09 0.68 22.67
C ILE A 73 -20.11 -0.14 21.37
N ASP A 74 -21.26 -0.63 20.95
CA ASP A 74 -21.36 -1.43 19.73
C ASP A 74 -21.17 -0.60 18.46
N ILE A 75 -21.61 0.67 18.45
CA ILE A 75 -21.25 1.62 17.40
C ILE A 75 -19.74 1.84 17.36
N ALA A 76 -19.10 2.08 18.51
CA ALA A 76 -17.65 2.30 18.59
C ALA A 76 -16.83 1.08 18.12
N LYS A 77 -17.26 -0.14 18.46
CA LYS A 77 -16.65 -1.38 17.93
C LYS A 77 -16.78 -1.47 16.41
N THR A 78 -17.94 -1.11 15.87
CA THR A 78 -18.19 -1.14 14.43
C THR A 78 -17.31 -0.13 13.70
N GLU A 79 -17.20 1.08 14.24
CA GLU A 79 -16.29 2.12 13.74
C GLU A 79 -14.83 1.62 13.75
N GLN A 80 -14.38 1.08 14.88
CA GLN A 80 -13.03 0.56 15.02
C GLN A 80 -12.73 -0.57 14.02
N MET A 81 -13.68 -1.47 13.80
CA MET A 81 -13.56 -2.55 12.81
C MET A 81 -13.36 -1.99 11.40
N ILE A 82 -14.18 -1.02 10.98
CA ILE A 82 -14.06 -0.37 9.67
C ILE A 82 -12.70 0.32 9.51
N LEU A 83 -12.25 1.04 10.53
CA LEU A 83 -10.97 1.75 10.49
C LEU A 83 -9.79 0.78 10.41
N ASN A 84 -9.81 -0.32 11.17
CA ASN A 84 -8.78 -1.35 11.10
C ASN A 84 -8.73 -2.01 9.71
N GLN A 85 -9.89 -2.38 9.16
CA GLN A 85 -9.97 -3.00 7.84
C GLN A 85 -9.51 -2.05 6.73
N ALA A 86 -9.85 -0.77 6.83
CA ALA A 86 -9.36 0.25 5.92
C ALA A 86 -7.84 0.44 6.04
N GLN A 87 -7.30 0.43 7.25
CA GLN A 87 -5.86 0.52 7.48
C GLN A 87 -5.12 -0.67 6.84
N GLU A 88 -5.57 -1.90 7.11
CA GLU A 88 -4.99 -3.11 6.51
C GLU A 88 -5.02 -3.06 4.98
N SER A 89 -6.14 -2.62 4.40
CA SER A 89 -6.28 -2.48 2.96
C SER A 89 -5.33 -1.43 2.38
N LEU A 90 -5.16 -0.29 3.07
CA LEU A 90 -4.22 0.75 2.66
C LEU A 90 -2.75 0.29 2.77
N ASP A 91 -2.41 -0.47 3.81
CA ASP A 91 -1.07 -1.05 3.97
C ASP A 91 -0.73 -2.01 2.82
N ILE A 92 -1.70 -2.83 2.39
CA ILE A 92 -1.57 -3.70 1.21
C ILE A 92 -1.36 -2.86 -0.06
N LEU A 93 -2.18 -1.82 -0.28
CA LEU A 93 -2.06 -0.96 -1.45
C LEU A 93 -0.69 -0.25 -1.52
N ILE A 94 -0.19 0.22 -0.38
CA ILE A 94 1.15 0.81 -0.26
C ILE A 94 2.22 -0.23 -0.62
N ALA A 95 2.12 -1.44 -0.10
CA ALA A 95 3.07 -2.52 -0.40
C ALA A 95 3.06 -2.92 -1.88
N LEU A 96 1.88 -3.04 -2.50
CA LEU A 96 1.72 -3.32 -3.94
C LEU A 96 2.33 -2.22 -4.79
N ARG A 97 2.11 -0.95 -4.41
CA ARG A 97 2.69 0.19 -5.10
C ARG A 97 4.22 0.23 -4.98
N GLN A 98 4.77 0.02 -3.79
CA GLN A 98 6.22 -0.07 -3.57
C GLN A 98 6.84 -1.21 -4.38
N ALA A 99 6.23 -2.40 -4.38
CA ALA A 99 6.68 -3.54 -5.18
C ALA A 99 6.67 -3.22 -6.69
N THR A 100 5.64 -2.51 -7.16
CA THR A 100 5.52 -2.10 -8.56
C THR A 100 6.56 -1.05 -8.95
N GLU A 101 6.78 -0.03 -8.12
CA GLU A 101 7.80 1.02 -8.35
C GLU A 101 9.23 0.44 -8.32
N MET A 102 9.50 -0.49 -7.40
CA MET A 102 10.79 -1.20 -7.34
C MET A 102 11.00 -2.16 -8.53
N GLY A 103 9.95 -2.84 -8.99
CA GLY A 103 10.00 -3.78 -10.11
C GLY A 103 10.12 -3.10 -11.48
N THR A 104 9.42 -2.00 -11.68
CA THR A 104 9.47 -1.19 -12.91
C THR A 104 10.81 -0.45 -13.05
N GLY A 105 11.33 0.14 -11.97
CA GLY A 105 12.66 0.76 -11.95
C GLY A 105 13.79 -0.25 -12.22
N ALA A 106 13.71 -1.46 -11.69
CA ALA A 106 14.70 -2.52 -11.93
C ALA A 106 14.65 -3.05 -13.38
N LEU A 107 13.48 -3.16 -13.99
CA LEU A 107 13.32 -3.54 -15.40
C LEU A 107 13.83 -2.46 -16.35
N GLU A 108 13.64 -1.19 -16.02
CA GLU A 108 14.15 -0.06 -16.81
C GLU A 108 15.68 0.06 -16.71
N MET A 109 16.25 -0.15 -15.52
CA MET A 109 17.71 -0.27 -15.31
C MET A 109 18.32 -1.43 -16.11
N LYS A 110 17.68 -2.61 -16.10
CA LYS A 110 18.15 -3.77 -16.89
C LYS A 110 18.02 -3.57 -18.40
N ARG A 111 16.98 -2.85 -18.86
CA ARG A 111 16.83 -2.47 -20.28
C ARG A 111 17.86 -1.41 -20.70
N LYS A 112 18.17 -0.42 -19.85
CA LYS A 112 19.25 0.54 -20.09
C LYS A 112 20.62 -0.13 -20.11
N LYS A 113 20.88 -1.11 -19.23
CA LYS A 113 22.15 -1.85 -19.22
C LYS A 113 22.38 -2.65 -20.51
N ARG A 114 21.33 -3.24 -21.09
CA ARG A 114 21.42 -3.93 -22.40
C ARG A 114 21.65 -2.99 -23.59
N LYS A 115 21.14 -1.76 -23.55
CA LYS A 115 21.43 -0.76 -24.60
C LYS A 115 22.83 -0.15 -24.47
N ALA A 116 23.36 -0.03 -23.26
CA ALA A 116 24.71 0.48 -23.04
C ALA A 116 25.81 -0.51 -23.52
N GLU A 117 25.58 -1.82 -23.41
CA GLU A 117 26.53 -2.83 -23.91
C GLU A 117 26.51 -2.97 -25.44
N GLU A 118 25.39 -2.68 -26.11
CA GLU A 118 25.29 -2.72 -27.58
C GLU A 118 25.97 -1.49 -28.25
N THR A 119 26.09 -0.37 -27.52
CA THR A 119 26.77 0.85 -28.02
C THR A 119 28.30 0.88 -27.84
N VAL A 120 28.91 -0.11 -27.16
CA VAL A 120 30.37 -0.14 -26.93
C VAL A 120 31.13 -0.93 -28.00
N ILE A 121 30.44 -1.58 -28.94
CA ILE A 121 31.10 -2.41 -29.97
C ILE A 121 31.55 -1.60 -31.21
N ASP A 122 31.01 -0.39 -31.45
CA ASP A 122 31.39 0.43 -32.61
C ASP A 122 31.94 1.80 -32.22
N THR A 123 33.23 1.86 -31.85
CA THR A 123 34.04 3.08 -32.04
C THR A 123 35.45 2.71 -32.49
N PRO A 124 35.83 2.97 -33.76
CA PRO A 124 37.14 2.61 -34.29
C PRO A 124 38.10 3.80 -34.22
N VAL A 125 38.78 4.06 -33.10
CA VAL A 125 39.92 5.00 -33.07
C VAL A 125 40.83 4.63 -31.88
N THR A 126 42.02 4.04 -32.03
CA THR A 126 43.25 4.75 -32.41
C THR A 126 44.40 3.73 -32.49
N LYS A 127 45.04 3.58 -33.65
CA LYS A 127 46.38 2.98 -33.76
C LYS A 127 47.41 4.09 -33.58
N HIS A 128 48.20 4.07 -32.50
CA HIS A 128 49.55 4.67 -32.51
C HIS A 128 50.52 3.96 -31.55
N LYS A 129 51.30 3.05 -32.15
CA LYS A 129 52.76 2.99 -32.12
C LYS A 129 53.47 3.39 -30.81
N LYS A 130 54.00 2.40 -30.08
CA LYS A 130 55.30 2.54 -29.40
C LYS A 130 56.05 1.20 -29.38
N GLN A 131 56.87 1.02 -30.41
CA GLN A 131 58.13 0.30 -30.31
C GLN A 131 58.91 0.85 -29.10
N ARG A 132 59.34 -0.01 -28.19
CA ARG A 132 60.65 0.12 -27.53
C ARG A 132 61.09 -1.19 -26.88
N ARG A 133 62.22 -1.67 -27.41
CA ARG A 133 63.23 -2.55 -26.81
C ARG A 133 62.90 -4.05 -26.73
N HIS A 134 63.16 -4.69 -27.88
CA HIS A 134 63.71 -6.03 -27.93
C HIS A 134 64.93 -6.10 -26.99
N PHE A 135 64.84 -6.91 -25.94
CA PHE A 135 65.98 -7.30 -25.14
C PHE A 135 66.87 -8.18 -26.03
N LEU A 136 68.06 -7.66 -26.34
CA LEU A 136 69.24 -8.44 -26.66
C LEU A 136 69.51 -9.36 -25.46
N LEU A 137 69.59 -10.66 -25.69
CA LEU A 137 70.45 -11.61 -24.97
C LEU A 137 70.24 -13.00 -25.57
N LYS A 138 71.10 -13.36 -26.53
CA LYS A 138 71.52 -14.74 -26.80
C LYS A 138 72.71 -14.68 -27.76
N ASN A 139 73.89 -14.49 -27.16
CA ASN A 139 75.20 -14.82 -27.73
C ASN A 139 76.09 -15.15 -26.54
N ILE A 140 76.16 -16.42 -26.16
CA ILE A 140 77.34 -17.04 -25.55
C ILE A 140 77.37 -18.48 -26.07
N ASN A 141 78.34 -18.75 -26.94
CA ASN A 141 78.94 -20.07 -27.14
C ASN A 141 79.83 -20.37 -25.94
#